data_AF-A0A3S4GZ28-F1
#
_entry.id   AF-A0A3S4GZ28-F1
#
_cell.length_a   1.000
_cell.length_b   1.000
_cell.length_c   1.000
_cell.angle_alpha   90.00
_cell.angle_beta   90.00
_cell.angle_gamma   90.00
#
_symmetry.space_group_name_H-M   'P 1'
#
loop_
_entity.id
_entity.type
_entity.pdbx_description
1 polymer ?
#
loop_
_entity_poly.entity_id
_entity_poly.type
_entity_poly.pdbx_seq_one_letter_code
_entity_poly.pdbx_strand_id
1 'polypeptide(L)'
;MVNNSLSGVEPDRFTAILCNPPFHQQHAITDHIAWQMFNDARRSLKYGGELYVVGNRHLDYFRKLKRAFGNCTTIATNNKFVILKATKVRKQR
;
A
#
# COMPACT_ATOMS: atom_id res chain seq x y z
N MET A 1 17.83 0.36 13.54
CA MET A 1 17.78 -0.63 12.44
C MET A 1 17.38 0.09 11.17
N VAL A 2 18.18 -0.01 10.12
CA VAL A 2 17.83 0.48 8.78
C VAL A 2 17.33 -0.72 7.98
N ASN A 3 16.15 -0.62 7.36
CA ASN A 3 15.56 -1.68 6.54
C ASN A 3 15.11 -1.16 5.17
N ASN A 4 14.99 -2.06 4.20
CA ASN A 4 14.35 -1.77 2.91
C ASN A 4 12.87 -2.18 2.99
N SER A 5 11.98 -1.23 3.27
CA SER A 5 10.54 -1.47 3.47
C SER A 5 10.27 -2.54 4.55
N LEU A 6 9.60 -3.66 4.23
CA LEU A 6 9.35 -4.76 5.19
C LEU A 6 10.18 -6.00 4.85
N SER A 7 11.35 -5.79 4.25
CA SER A 7 12.33 -6.87 4.06
C SER A 7 12.74 -7.46 5.42
N GLY A 8 12.80 -8.79 5.51
CA GLY A 8 13.10 -9.52 6.74
C GLY A 8 11.96 -9.55 7.78
N VAL A 9 10.80 -8.98 7.46
CA VAL A 9 9.62 -9.09 8.33
C VAL A 9 8.81 -10.33 7.97
N GLU A 10 8.47 -11.11 9.00
CA GLU A 10 7.65 -12.31 8.88
C GLU A 10 6.28 -12.01 8.23
N PRO A 11 5.77 -12.93 7.39
CA PRO A 11 4.40 -12.87 6.88
C PRO A 11 3.36 -12.85 8.02
N ASP A 12 2.17 -12.33 7.73
CA ASP A 12 1.01 -12.43 8.63
C ASP A 12 1.25 -11.95 10.08
N ARG A 13 2.09 -10.91 10.23
CA ARG A 13 2.49 -10.36 11.53
C ARG A 13 1.59 -9.23 12.00
N PHE A 14 1.20 -8.33 11.10
CA PHE A 14 0.54 -7.08 11.45
C PHE A 14 -0.97 -7.12 11.18
N THR A 15 -1.74 -6.38 11.98
CA THR A 15 -3.17 -6.14 11.75
C THR A 15 -3.41 -4.87 10.96
N ALA A 16 -2.52 -3.88 11.06
CA ALA A 16 -2.60 -2.64 10.31
C ALA A 16 -1.20 -2.16 9.88
N ILE A 17 -1.12 -1.55 8.71
CA ILE A 17 0.08 -0.86 8.19
C ILE A 17 -0.36 0.50 7.64
N LEU A 18 0.37 1.56 8.01
CA LEU A 18 0.18 2.91 7.49
C LEU A 18 1.40 3.27 6.64
N CYS A 19 1.16 3.77 5.44
CA CYS A 19 2.19 3.97 4.42
C CYS A 19 2.02 5.33 3.73
N ASN A 20 3.10 6.10 3.66
CA ASN A 20 3.23 7.30 2.84
C ASN A 20 4.40 7.07 1.88
N PRO A 21 4.18 6.44 0.71
CA PRO A 21 5.25 6.19 -0.23
C PRO A 21 5.94 7.50 -0.65
N PRO A 22 7.27 7.48 -0.90
CA PRO A 22 7.97 8.68 -1.36
C PRO A 22 7.36 9.21 -2.66
N PHE A 23 7.50 10.52 -2.91
CA PHE A 23 7.00 11.17 -4.13
C PHE A 23 8.00 12.21 -4.65
N HIS A 24 8.46 12.05 -5.90
CA HIS A 24 9.24 13.04 -6.66
C HIS A 24 8.78 13.11 -8.12
N GLN A 25 9.03 14.23 -8.79
CA GLN A 25 8.64 14.50 -10.19
C GLN A 25 9.27 13.54 -11.22
N GLN A 26 10.29 12.76 -10.84
CA GLN A 26 10.84 11.66 -11.64
C GLN A 26 10.01 10.39 -11.41
N HIS A 27 8.99 10.22 -12.24
CA HIS A 27 7.85 9.33 -12.00
C HIS A 27 8.17 7.82 -11.92
N ALA A 28 9.13 7.31 -12.71
CA ALA A 28 9.31 5.85 -12.85
C ALA A 28 9.84 5.16 -11.57
N ILE A 29 10.89 5.71 -10.95
CA ILE A 29 11.54 5.08 -9.78
C ILE A 29 10.59 5.06 -8.58
N THR A 30 9.90 6.17 -8.36
CA THR A 30 8.89 6.35 -7.31
C THR A 30 7.75 5.33 -7.42
N ASP A 31 7.34 5.03 -8.66
CA ASP A 31 6.28 4.08 -8.96
C ASP A 31 6.64 2.65 -8.54
N HIS A 32 7.86 2.21 -8.85
CA HIS A 32 8.38 0.90 -8.46
C HIS A 32 8.51 0.75 -6.94
N ILE A 33 8.96 1.79 -6.24
CA ILE A 33 9.08 1.79 -4.77
C ILE A 33 7.70 1.63 -4.13
N ALA A 34 6.71 2.44 -4.53
CA ALA A 34 5.36 2.33 -4.00
C ALA A 34 4.76 0.94 -4.25
N TRP A 35 5.01 0.37 -5.43
CA TRP A 35 4.58 -0.99 -5.76
C TRP A 35 5.22 -2.05 -4.83
N GLN A 36 6.52 -1.95 -4.58
CA GLN A 36 7.21 -2.85 -3.64
C GLN A 36 6.62 -2.71 -2.22
N MET A 37 6.45 -1.49 -1.72
CA MET A 37 5.87 -1.22 -0.40
C MET A 37 4.47 -1.85 -0.25
N PHE A 38 3.63 -1.80 -1.29
CA PHE A 38 2.29 -2.40 -1.25
C PHE A 38 2.33 -3.93 -1.21
N ASN A 39 3.24 -4.55 -1.96
CA ASN A 39 3.42 -6.01 -1.95
C ASN A 39 3.96 -6.50 -0.61
N ASP A 40 4.94 -5.80 -0.07
CA ASP A 40 5.53 -6.05 1.25
C ASP A 40 4.48 -5.91 2.36
N ALA A 41 3.64 -4.88 2.29
CA ALA A 41 2.53 -4.70 3.22
C ALA A 41 1.54 -5.87 3.14
N ARG A 42 1.14 -6.28 1.91
CA ARG A 42 0.24 -7.42 1.74
C ARG A 42 0.82 -8.73 2.28
N ARG A 43 2.12 -8.97 2.10
CA ARG A 43 2.81 -10.15 2.67
C ARG A 43 2.72 -10.14 4.20
N SER A 44 3.04 -9.00 4.80
CA SER A 44 3.23 -8.85 6.25
C SER A 44 1.93 -8.68 7.04
N LEU A 45 0.83 -8.29 6.39
CA LEU A 45 -0.50 -8.23 7.02
C LEU A 45 -1.07 -9.62 7.24
N LYS A 46 -1.79 -9.80 8.35
CA LYS A 46 -2.69 -10.94 8.58
C LYS A 46 -3.89 -10.87 7.63
N TYR A 47 -4.55 -12.00 7.39
CA TYR A 47 -5.88 -11.96 6.75
C TYR A 47 -6.85 -11.12 7.58
N GLY A 48 -7.60 -10.25 6.91
CA GLY A 48 -8.43 -9.21 7.54
C GLY A 48 -7.65 -7.96 7.96
N GLY A 49 -6.32 -7.99 7.91
CA GLY A 49 -5.48 -6.83 8.18
C GLY A 49 -5.54 -5.78 7.08
N GLU A 50 -5.28 -4.53 7.45
CA GLU A 50 -5.55 -3.37 6.60
C GLU A 50 -4.28 -2.55 6.31
N LEU A 51 -4.16 -2.11 5.06
CA LEU A 51 -3.17 -1.13 4.62
C LEU A 51 -3.88 0.20 4.39
N TYR A 52 -3.37 1.26 5.00
CA TYR A 52 -3.76 2.64 4.74
C TYR A 52 -2.62 3.37 4.02
N VAL A 53 -2.93 3.98 2.88
CA VAL A 53 -1.97 4.71 2.05
C VAL A 53 -2.42 6.15 1.90
N VAL A 54 -1.53 7.09 2.22
CA VAL A 54 -1.67 8.48 1.78
C VAL A 54 -0.84 8.70 0.53
N GLY A 55 -1.36 9.44 -0.44
CA GLY A 55 -0.63 9.80 -1.65
C GLY A 55 -1.24 11.00 -2.37
N ASN A 56 -0.51 11.56 -3.34
CA ASN A 56 -1.01 12.65 -4.15
C ASN A 56 -2.12 12.16 -5.08
N ARG A 57 -3.18 12.96 -5.27
CA ARG A 57 -4.38 12.57 -6.04
C ARG A 57 -4.14 12.18 -7.49
N HIS A 58 -3.08 12.70 -8.11
CA HIS A 58 -2.74 12.40 -9.50
C HIS A 58 -2.02 11.05 -9.66
N LEU A 59 -1.62 10.41 -8.55
CA LEU A 59 -0.97 9.09 -8.58
C LEU A 59 -2.02 7.98 -8.66
N ASP A 60 -1.76 6.97 -9.48
CA ASP A 60 -2.69 5.86 -9.72
C ASP A 60 -2.60 4.74 -8.65
N TYR A 61 -2.50 5.12 -7.37
CA TYR A 61 -2.39 4.17 -6.26
C TYR A 61 -3.63 3.31 -6.08
N PHE A 62 -4.81 3.82 -6.46
CA PHE A 62 -6.04 3.05 -6.39
C PHE A 62 -5.98 1.79 -7.26
N ARG A 63 -5.52 1.90 -8.52
CA ARG A 63 -5.38 0.72 -9.41
C ARG A 63 -4.30 -0.22 -8.91
N LYS A 64 -3.19 0.30 -8.39
CA LYS A 64 -2.12 -0.53 -7.79
C LYS A 64 -2.61 -1.33 -6.59
N LEU A 65 -3.31 -0.68 -5.66
CA LEU A 65 -3.87 -1.36 -4.49
C LEU A 65 -4.90 -2.40 -4.90
N LYS A 66 -5.78 -2.11 -5.87
CA LYS A 66 -6.67 -3.12 -6.44
C LYS A 66 -5.91 -4.30 -7.04
N ARG A 67 -4.82 -4.07 -7.76
CA ARG A 67 -4.00 -5.14 -8.34
C ARG A 67 -3.32 -6.00 -7.26
N ALA A 68 -2.81 -5.37 -6.20
CA ALA A 68 -2.12 -6.07 -5.12
C ALA A 68 -3.08 -6.81 -4.18
N PHE A 69 -4.15 -6.15 -3.74
CA PHE A 69 -5.06 -6.65 -2.69
C PHE A 69 -6.40 -7.20 -3.20
N GLY A 70 -6.74 -6.95 -4.47
CA GLY A 70 -8.07 -7.29 -5.03
C GLY A 70 -9.17 -6.31 -4.63
N ASN A 71 -8.92 -5.41 -3.68
CA ASN A 71 -9.85 -4.39 -3.21
C ASN A 71 -9.10 -3.09 -2.89
N CYS A 72 -9.83 -1.98 -2.93
CA CYS A 72 -9.35 -0.67 -2.50
C CYS A 72 -10.55 0.25 -2.29
N THR A 73 -10.54 1.03 -1.21
CA THR A 73 -11.58 2.02 -0.89
C THR A 73 -10.93 3.36 -0.60
N THR A 74 -11.52 4.44 -1.10
CA THR A 74 -11.13 5.80 -0.71
C THR A 74 -11.76 6.14 0.62
N ILE A 75 -10.94 6.46 1.62
CA ILE A 75 -11.39 6.81 2.97
C ILE A 75 -11.60 8.32 3.09
N ALA A 76 -10.68 9.10 2.54
CA ALA A 76 -10.75 10.55 2.56
C ALA A 76 -9.99 11.14 1.38
N THR A 77 -10.32 12.37 1.01
CA THR A 77 -9.64 13.11 -0.06
C THR A 77 -9.73 14.61 0.21
N ASN A 78 -8.73 15.35 -0.25
CA ASN A 78 -8.78 16.82 -0.31
C ASN A 78 -8.24 17.29 -1.67
N ASN A 79 -7.90 18.57 -1.85
CA ASN A 79 -7.43 19.06 -3.16
C ASN A 79 -6.09 18.47 -3.62
N LYS A 80 -5.27 17.94 -2.70
CA LYS A 80 -3.89 17.48 -2.98
C LYS A 80 -3.70 15.98 -2.73
N PHE A 81 -4.31 15.45 -1.68
CA PHE A 81 -4.05 14.11 -1.15
C PHE A 81 -5.30 13.24 -1.16
N VAL A 82 -5.07 11.93 -1.24
CA VAL A 82 -6.07 10.89 -1.06
C VAL A 82 -5.58 9.90 -0.01
N ILE A 83 -6.50 9.41 0.83
CA ILE A 83 -6.27 8.29 1.75
C ILE A 83 -7.03 7.09 1.20
N LEU A 84 -6.29 6.02 0.93
CA LEU A 84 -6.78 4.76 0.41
C LEU A 84 -6.63 3.66 1.46
N LYS A 85 -7.59 2.75 1.50
CA LYS A 85 -7.55 1.54 2.33
C LYS A 85 -7.64 0.29 1.45
N ALA A 86 -6.85 -0.72 1.76
CA ALA A 86 -6.97 -2.06 1.19
C ALA A 86 -6.85 -3.13 2.28
N THR A 87 -7.64 -4.19 2.19
CA THR A 87 -7.68 -5.28 3.19
C THR A 87 -7.09 -6.56 2.59
N LYS A 88 -6.23 -7.27 3.32
CA LYS A 88 -5.72 -8.59 2.89
C LYS A 88 -6.84 -9.62 3.00
N VAL A 89 -7.40 -10.03 1.87
CA VAL A 89 -8.43 -11.07 1.79
C VAL A 89 -7.84 -12.40 1.32
N ARG A 90 -8.49 -13.51 1.68
CA ARG A 90 -8.21 -14.81 1.06
C ARG A 90 -8.75 -14.75 -0.37
N LYS A 91 -7.94 -15.16 -1.37
CA LYS A 91 -8.50 -15.40 -2.71
C LYS A 91 -9.52 -16.52 -2.57
N GLN A 92 -10.78 -16.26 -2.93
CA GLN A 92 -11.74 -17.33 -3.15
C GLN A 92 -11.20 -18.16 -4.33
N ARG A 93 -11.11 -19.48 -4.12
CA ARG A 93 -10.77 -20.45 -5.17
C ARG A 93 -11.97 -20.64 -6.08
#